data_AF-A0A963PT87-F1
#
_entry.id   AF-A0A963PT87-F1
#
_cell.length_a   1.000
_cell.length_b   1.000
_cell.length_c   1.000
_cell.angle_alpha   90.00
_cell.angle_beta   90.00
_cell.angle_gamma   90.00
#
_symmetry.space_group_name_H-M   'P 1'
#
loop_
_entity.id
_entity.type
_entity.pdbx_description
1 polymer ?
#
loop_
_entity_poly.entity_id
_entity_poly.type
_entity_poly.pdbx_seq_one_letter_code
_entity_poly.pdbx_strand_id
1 'polypeptide(L)'
;FTLRAIVEALESGARNTLVVALACATAGIVIGTITLTGLGLSFTGVVLALSQNSLLLALVLTMLAGILLGMGLPTTPAYIVQVALLVPALVKLGVQVEAAHLFVLYFAVLSAITPPVAMAVYAANGISRGTLMQTSWAAVKMGLTGYIIPFMFVFAPSLLLIGDLSVVLLATVTATAGVVCLAAGLHSYFFFGPARWWERILLIAAALVLIKPGLQTDLIGMALIGITIASQLWARRSAGAGVKTSA
;
A
#
# COMPACT_ATOMS: atom_id res chain seq x y z
N PHE A 1 -34.51 -9.33 11.59
CA PHE A 1 -34.16 -10.40 10.63
C PHE A 1 -35.11 -11.57 10.83
N THR A 2 -35.77 -12.06 9.79
CA THR A 2 -36.58 -13.29 9.86
C THR A 2 -35.67 -14.51 9.74
N LEU A 3 -36.01 -15.65 10.36
CA LEU A 3 -35.22 -16.89 10.25
C LEU A 3 -35.01 -17.31 8.79
N ARG A 4 -36.03 -17.10 7.95
CA ARG A 4 -35.96 -17.35 6.50
C ARG A 4 -34.91 -16.48 5.81
N ALA A 5 -34.84 -15.19 6.13
CA ALA A 5 -33.83 -14.29 5.56
C ALA A 5 -32.40 -14.68 5.99
N ILE A 6 -32.23 -15.22 7.20
CA ILE A 6 -30.93 -15.73 7.66
C ILE A 6 -30.51 -16.96 6.84
N VAL A 7 -31.42 -17.91 6.60
CA VAL A 7 -31.14 -19.10 5.78
C VAL A 7 -30.86 -18.73 4.32
N GLU A 8 -31.62 -17.82 3.74
CA GLU A 8 -31.39 -17.31 2.38
C GLU A 8 -30.04 -16.60 2.26
N ALA A 9 -29.63 -15.83 3.27
CA ALA A 9 -28.31 -15.21 3.32
C ALA A 9 -27.16 -16.23 3.41
N LEU A 10 -27.32 -17.30 4.20
CA LEU A 10 -26.35 -18.39 4.28
C LEU A 10 -26.22 -19.15 2.95
N GLU A 11 -27.34 -19.45 2.29
CA GLU A 11 -27.34 -20.09 0.98
C GLU A 11 -26.65 -19.21 -0.07
N SER A 12 -26.97 -17.92 -0.10
CA SER A 12 -26.33 -16.95 -0.99
C SER A 12 -24.81 -16.86 -0.75
N GLY A 13 -24.40 -16.82 0.53
CA GLY A 13 -22.99 -16.86 0.91
C GLY A 13 -22.29 -18.12 0.38
N ALA A 14 -22.87 -19.30 0.60
CA ALA A 14 -22.32 -20.56 0.12
C ALA A 14 -22.19 -20.61 -1.41
N ARG A 15 -23.20 -20.13 -2.14
CA ARG A 15 -23.17 -20.05 -3.61
C ARG A 15 -22.07 -19.10 -4.11
N ASN A 16 -21.91 -17.94 -3.47
CA ASN A 16 -20.88 -16.97 -3.84
C ASN A 16 -19.46 -17.50 -3.56
N THR A 17 -19.26 -18.34 -2.54
CA THR A 17 -17.96 -18.97 -2.26
C THR A 17 -17.50 -19.92 -3.36
N LEU A 18 -18.41 -20.53 -4.14
CA LEU A 18 -18.05 -21.47 -5.20
C LEU A 18 -17.10 -20.85 -6.24
N VAL A 19 -17.29 -19.57 -6.59
CA VAL A 19 -16.42 -18.86 -7.53
C VAL A 19 -15.00 -18.74 -6.98
N VAL A 20 -14.87 -18.43 -5.69
CA VAL A 20 -13.56 -18.33 -5.02
C VAL A 20 -12.91 -19.71 -4.92
N ALA A 21 -13.68 -20.75 -4.58
CA ALA A 21 -13.19 -22.12 -4.47
C ALA A 21 -12.62 -22.64 -5.80
N LEU A 22 -13.32 -22.42 -6.92
CA LEU A 22 -12.85 -22.77 -8.26
C LEU A 22 -11.56 -22.03 -8.62
N ALA A 23 -11.49 -20.74 -8.32
CA ALA A 23 -10.32 -19.92 -8.60
C ALA A 23 -9.09 -20.33 -7.75
N CYS A 24 -9.31 -20.75 -6.50
CA CYS A 24 -8.26 -21.32 -5.65
C CYS A 24 -7.80 -22.69 -6.15
N ALA A 25 -8.73 -23.55 -6.61
CA ALA A 25 -8.40 -24.86 -7.16
C ALA A 25 -7.50 -24.75 -8.40
N THR A 26 -7.81 -23.83 -9.33
CA THR A 26 -6.97 -23.58 -10.51
C THR A 26 -5.63 -22.94 -10.14
N ALA A 27 -5.61 -22.00 -9.19
CA ALA A 27 -4.35 -21.44 -8.67
C ALA A 27 -3.46 -22.52 -8.03
N GLY A 28 -4.04 -23.52 -7.37
CA GLY A 28 -3.32 -24.67 -6.82
C GLY A 28 -2.60 -25.50 -7.89
N ILE A 29 -3.20 -25.69 -9.07
CA ILE A 29 -2.55 -26.36 -10.21
C ILE A 29 -1.34 -25.53 -10.67
N VAL A 30 -1.49 -24.22 -10.78
CA VAL A 30 -0.39 -23.30 -11.15
C VAL A 30 0.74 -23.34 -10.12
N ILE A 31 0.43 -23.35 -8.83
CA ILE A 31 1.46 -23.52 -7.80
C ILE A 31 2.15 -24.86 -7.95
N GLY A 32 1.39 -25.95 -8.16
CA GLY A 32 1.95 -27.29 -8.35
C GLY A 32 2.96 -27.33 -9.50
N THR A 33 2.65 -26.69 -10.64
CA THR A 33 3.60 -26.60 -11.75
C THR A 33 4.80 -25.71 -11.43
N ILE A 34 4.62 -24.57 -10.75
CA ILE A 34 5.72 -23.69 -10.30
C ILE A 34 6.67 -24.43 -9.37
N THR A 35 6.14 -25.21 -8.42
CA THR A 35 6.92 -25.99 -7.46
C THR A 35 7.68 -27.10 -8.18
N LEU A 36 7.02 -27.89 -9.04
CA LEU A 36 7.65 -28.99 -9.78
C LEU A 36 8.73 -28.51 -10.76
N THR A 37 8.55 -27.35 -11.39
CA THR A 37 9.51 -26.75 -12.33
C THR A 37 10.66 -26.01 -11.64
N GLY A 38 10.54 -25.73 -10.34
CA GLY A 38 11.52 -24.93 -9.59
C GLY A 38 11.51 -23.44 -9.95
N LEU A 39 10.49 -22.94 -10.65
CA LEU A 39 10.40 -21.54 -11.08
C LEU A 39 10.48 -20.55 -9.91
N GLY A 40 9.93 -20.89 -8.74
CA GLY A 40 10.04 -20.04 -7.54
C GLY A 40 11.48 -19.87 -7.04
N LEU A 41 12.31 -20.93 -7.15
CA LEU A 41 13.73 -20.86 -6.80
C LEU A 41 14.51 -20.02 -7.81
N SER A 42 14.24 -20.20 -9.11
CA SER A 42 14.85 -19.41 -10.17
C SER A 42 14.51 -17.94 -10.05
N PHE A 43 13.23 -17.62 -9.82
CA PHE A 43 12.78 -16.24 -9.61
C PHE A 43 13.44 -15.62 -8.39
N THR A 44 13.50 -16.35 -7.28
CA THR A 44 14.24 -15.93 -6.07
C THR A 44 15.71 -15.63 -6.40
N GLY A 45 16.37 -16.49 -7.18
CA GLY A 45 17.75 -16.27 -7.61
C GLY A 45 17.92 -14.98 -8.42
N VAL A 46 17.00 -14.71 -9.36
CA VAL A 46 17.00 -13.48 -10.16
C VAL A 46 16.84 -12.24 -9.28
N VAL A 47 15.88 -12.25 -8.35
CA VAL A 47 15.67 -11.12 -7.43
C VAL A 47 16.91 -10.88 -6.57
N LEU A 48 17.51 -11.93 -6.01
CA LEU A 48 18.72 -11.80 -5.18
C LEU A 48 19.92 -11.29 -6.00
N ALA A 49 20.10 -11.79 -7.21
CA ALA A 49 21.17 -11.36 -8.11
C ALA A 49 21.03 -9.89 -8.51
N LEU A 50 19.82 -9.47 -8.91
CA LEU A 50 19.54 -8.09 -9.31
C LEU A 50 19.53 -7.12 -8.12
N SER A 51 19.10 -7.59 -6.94
CA SER A 51 19.06 -6.75 -5.74
C SER A 51 20.44 -6.54 -5.09
N GLN A 52 21.45 -7.33 -5.46
CA GLN A 52 22.80 -7.27 -4.86
C GLN A 52 22.75 -7.27 -3.31
N ASN A 53 21.86 -8.06 -2.73
CA ASN A 53 21.62 -8.13 -1.28
C ASN A 53 21.02 -6.86 -0.63
N SER A 54 20.57 -5.88 -1.43
CA SER A 54 19.83 -4.71 -0.96
C SER A 54 18.34 -5.04 -0.80
N LEU A 55 17.86 -5.03 0.45
CA LEU A 55 16.45 -5.29 0.76
C LEU A 55 15.51 -4.32 0.03
N LEU A 56 15.84 -3.02 0.00
CA LEU A 56 15.00 -2.02 -0.66
C LEU A 56 14.86 -2.30 -2.16
N LEU A 57 15.97 -2.67 -2.82
CA LEU A 57 15.94 -2.98 -4.25
C LEU A 57 15.13 -4.25 -4.52
N ALA A 58 15.26 -5.27 -3.67
CA ALA A 58 14.44 -6.47 -3.77
C ALA A 58 12.95 -6.19 -3.59
N LEU A 59 12.57 -5.32 -2.65
CA LEU A 59 11.18 -4.89 -2.47
C LEU A 59 10.64 -4.17 -3.71
N VAL A 60 11.43 -3.29 -4.32
CA VAL A 60 11.00 -2.61 -5.57
C VAL A 60 10.87 -3.60 -6.73
N LEU A 61 11.81 -4.52 -6.89
CA LEU A 61 11.75 -5.55 -7.95
C LEU A 61 10.55 -6.49 -7.77
N THR A 62 10.30 -6.94 -6.53
CA THR A 62 9.15 -7.80 -6.22
C THR A 62 7.83 -7.06 -6.31
N MET A 63 7.77 -5.76 -5.97
CA MET A 63 6.61 -4.91 -6.23
C MET A 63 6.28 -4.86 -7.72
N LEU A 64 7.27 -4.56 -8.58
CA LEU A 64 7.06 -4.48 -10.02
C LEU A 64 6.61 -5.84 -10.58
N ALA A 65 7.26 -6.92 -10.14
CA ALA A 65 6.85 -8.27 -10.51
C ALA A 65 5.42 -8.59 -10.04
N GLY A 66 5.05 -8.23 -8.81
CA GLY A 66 3.70 -8.44 -8.27
C GLY A 66 2.62 -7.68 -9.04
N ILE A 67 2.91 -6.44 -9.45
CA ILE A 67 2.00 -5.65 -10.29
C ILE A 67 1.80 -6.32 -11.66
N LEU A 68 2.87 -6.79 -12.29
CA LEU A 68 2.81 -7.45 -13.60
C LEU A 68 2.14 -8.83 -13.54
N LEU A 69 2.44 -9.62 -12.51
CA LEU A 69 1.85 -10.94 -12.28
C LEU A 69 0.35 -10.86 -11.92
N GLY A 70 -0.12 -9.70 -11.46
CA GLY A 70 -1.54 -9.44 -11.21
C GLY A 70 -2.41 -9.31 -12.48
N MET A 71 -1.83 -9.42 -13.67
CA MET A 71 -2.54 -9.15 -14.92
C MET A 71 -3.62 -10.20 -15.24
N GLY A 72 -4.89 -9.81 -15.12
CA GLY A 72 -6.06 -10.58 -15.59
C GLY A 72 -6.62 -11.61 -14.61
N LEU A 73 -6.08 -11.71 -13.39
CA LEU A 73 -6.55 -12.63 -12.36
C LEU A 73 -7.39 -11.89 -11.30
N PRO A 74 -8.42 -12.51 -10.70
CA PRO A 74 -9.02 -12.00 -9.46
C PRO A 74 -7.97 -11.92 -8.34
N THR A 75 -8.16 -11.00 -7.39
CA THR A 75 -7.17 -10.72 -6.33
C THR A 75 -6.72 -11.96 -5.56
N THR A 76 -7.64 -12.87 -5.26
CA THR A 76 -7.34 -14.09 -4.49
C THR A 76 -6.38 -15.03 -5.26
N PRO A 77 -6.67 -15.48 -6.50
CA PRO A 77 -5.70 -16.19 -7.34
C PRO A 77 -4.39 -15.44 -7.58
N ALA A 78 -4.44 -14.13 -7.83
CA ALA A 78 -3.24 -13.32 -8.05
C ALA A 78 -2.30 -13.38 -6.85
N TYR A 79 -2.85 -13.21 -5.63
CA TYR A 79 -2.10 -13.34 -4.39
C TYR A 79 -1.50 -14.75 -4.23
N ILE A 80 -2.28 -15.80 -4.45
CA ILE A 80 -1.83 -17.20 -4.30
C ILE A 80 -0.63 -17.50 -5.22
N VAL A 81 -0.69 -17.08 -6.49
CA VAL A 81 0.41 -17.25 -7.45
C VAL A 81 1.63 -16.43 -7.04
N GLN A 82 1.43 -15.17 -6.64
CA GLN A 82 2.54 -14.30 -6.24
C GLN A 82 3.22 -14.79 -4.97
N VAL A 83 2.49 -15.37 -4.01
CA VAL A 83 3.08 -15.97 -2.81
C VAL A 83 4.08 -17.07 -3.17
N ALA A 84 3.74 -17.94 -4.11
CA ALA A 84 4.63 -19.03 -4.52
C ALA A 84 5.94 -18.54 -5.18
N LEU A 85 5.94 -17.35 -5.77
CA LEU A 85 7.09 -16.79 -6.49
C LEU A 85 7.87 -15.74 -5.70
N LEU A 86 7.19 -14.79 -5.07
CA LEU A 86 7.78 -13.58 -4.51
C LEU A 86 8.15 -13.71 -3.03
N VAL A 87 7.33 -14.40 -2.22
CA VAL A 87 7.55 -14.53 -0.76
C VAL A 87 8.87 -15.22 -0.43
N PRO A 88 9.26 -16.34 -1.08
CA PRO A 88 10.53 -17.00 -0.80
C PRO A 88 11.75 -16.08 -0.98
N ALA A 89 11.70 -15.16 -1.95
CA ALA A 89 12.78 -14.21 -2.19
C ALA A 89 12.93 -13.19 -1.06
N LEU A 90 11.80 -12.65 -0.57
CA LEU A 90 11.79 -11.70 0.54
C LEU A 90 12.20 -12.36 1.85
N VAL A 91 11.72 -13.56 2.13
CA VAL A 91 12.07 -14.31 3.34
C VAL A 91 13.57 -14.63 3.38
N LYS A 92 14.19 -14.96 2.24
CA LYS A 92 15.66 -15.16 2.17
C LYS A 92 16.46 -13.90 2.47
N LEU A 93 15.89 -12.71 2.27
CA LEU A 93 16.49 -11.42 2.64
C LEU A 93 16.21 -11.02 4.09
N GLY A 94 15.61 -11.90 4.89
CA GLY A 94 15.33 -11.67 6.31
C GLY A 94 14.01 -10.95 6.59
N VAL A 95 13.12 -10.82 5.60
CA VAL A 95 11.77 -10.28 5.82
C VAL A 95 10.94 -11.32 6.57
N GLN A 96 10.19 -10.87 7.58
CA GLN A 96 9.26 -11.73 8.30
C GLN A 96 8.18 -12.27 7.37
N VAL A 97 7.74 -13.51 7.61
CA VAL A 97 6.83 -14.22 6.69
C VAL A 97 5.52 -13.48 6.56
N GLU A 98 4.93 -13.03 7.67
CA GLU A 98 3.69 -12.28 7.75
C GLU A 98 3.78 -10.97 6.95
N ALA A 99 4.89 -10.24 7.09
CA ALA A 99 5.15 -9.02 6.36
C ALA A 99 5.30 -9.26 4.86
N ALA A 100 5.98 -10.34 4.45
CA ALA A 100 6.12 -10.71 3.05
C ALA A 100 4.76 -11.08 2.42
N HIS A 101 3.90 -11.81 3.13
CA HIS A 101 2.55 -12.12 2.67
C HIS A 101 1.70 -10.86 2.48
N LEU A 102 1.71 -9.94 3.45
CA LEU A 102 0.98 -8.68 3.33
C LEU A 102 1.54 -7.77 2.24
N PHE A 103 2.87 -7.74 2.08
CA PHE A 103 3.53 -6.99 1.03
C PHE A 103 3.01 -7.42 -0.35
N VAL A 104 3.01 -8.73 -0.60
CA VAL A 104 2.54 -9.32 -1.85
C VAL A 104 1.03 -9.14 -2.03
N LEU A 105 0.23 -9.34 -0.97
CA LEU A 105 -1.22 -9.14 -1.01
C LEU A 105 -1.60 -7.71 -1.44
N TYR A 106 -0.94 -6.71 -0.87
CA TYR A 106 -1.21 -5.31 -1.22
C TYR A 106 -0.92 -5.03 -2.70
N PHE A 107 0.20 -5.52 -3.25
CA PHE A 107 0.48 -5.32 -4.67
C PHE A 107 -0.40 -6.16 -5.59
N ALA A 108 -0.87 -7.32 -5.14
CA ALA A 108 -1.92 -8.06 -5.84
C ALA A 108 -3.21 -7.23 -5.94
N VAL A 109 -3.60 -6.50 -4.89
CA VAL A 109 -4.78 -5.60 -4.89
C VAL A 109 -4.52 -4.34 -5.73
N LEU A 110 -3.39 -3.66 -5.51
CA LEU A 110 -3.06 -2.39 -6.18
C LEU A 110 -2.79 -2.59 -7.68
N SER A 111 -2.41 -3.78 -8.13
CA SER A 111 -2.30 -4.09 -9.56
C SER A 111 -3.59 -3.80 -10.33
N ALA A 112 -4.76 -3.94 -9.69
CA ALA A 112 -6.07 -3.68 -10.30
C ALA A 112 -6.31 -2.20 -10.67
N ILE A 113 -5.51 -1.27 -10.12
CA ILE A 113 -5.54 0.17 -10.46
C ILE A 113 -4.28 0.66 -11.17
N THR A 114 -3.21 -0.15 -11.24
CA THR A 114 -1.92 0.26 -11.81
C THR A 114 -1.84 -0.02 -13.31
N PRO A 115 -1.51 0.96 -14.17
CA PRO A 115 -1.11 0.68 -15.56
C PRO A 115 0.11 -0.26 -15.61
N PRO A 116 0.20 -1.23 -16.55
CA PRO A 116 -0.71 -1.47 -17.68
C PRO A 116 -1.91 -2.38 -17.36
N VAL A 117 -2.00 -2.95 -16.16
CA VAL A 117 -2.99 -3.98 -15.79
C VAL A 117 -4.38 -3.39 -15.55
N ALA A 118 -4.48 -2.45 -14.61
CA ALA A 118 -5.61 -1.57 -14.30
C ALA A 118 -7.04 -2.13 -14.54
N MET A 119 -7.30 -3.40 -14.21
CA MET A 119 -8.55 -4.09 -14.59
C MET A 119 -9.81 -3.42 -14.02
N ALA A 120 -9.75 -2.91 -12.79
CA ALA A 120 -10.87 -2.20 -12.16
C ALA A 120 -11.13 -0.85 -12.85
N VAL A 121 -10.10 -0.27 -13.47
CA VAL A 121 -10.20 1.00 -14.17
C VAL A 121 -10.95 0.86 -15.48
N TYR A 122 -10.99 -0.32 -16.11
CA TYR A 122 -11.85 -0.54 -17.30
C TYR A 122 -13.33 -0.29 -16.98
N ALA A 123 -13.81 -0.81 -15.84
CA ALA A 123 -15.17 -0.57 -15.39
C ALA A 123 -15.40 0.90 -15.00
N ALA A 124 -14.46 1.50 -14.26
CA ALA A 124 -14.52 2.90 -13.86
C ALA A 124 -14.52 3.88 -15.05
N ASN A 125 -13.81 3.54 -16.13
CA ASN A 125 -13.72 4.36 -17.33
C ASN A 125 -15.07 4.52 -18.03
N GLY A 126 -15.93 3.50 -17.97
CA GLY A 126 -17.31 3.57 -18.47
C GLY A 126 -18.17 4.61 -17.74
N ILE A 127 -17.81 4.95 -16.50
CA ILE A 127 -18.51 5.95 -15.67
C ILE A 127 -17.85 7.33 -15.81
N SER A 128 -16.51 7.40 -15.77
CA SER A 128 -15.77 8.67 -15.77
C SER A 128 -15.77 9.39 -17.13
N ARG A 129 -16.11 8.69 -18.22
CA ARG A 129 -16.04 9.18 -19.62
C ARG A 129 -14.64 9.66 -20.03
N GLY A 130 -13.60 9.25 -19.31
CA GLY A 130 -12.19 9.53 -19.64
C GLY A 130 -11.60 8.52 -20.62
N THR A 131 -10.32 8.70 -20.95
CA THR A 131 -9.53 7.62 -21.53
C THR A 131 -9.02 6.69 -20.42
N LEU A 132 -8.86 5.40 -20.72
CA LEU A 132 -8.37 4.41 -19.75
C LEU A 132 -7.10 4.89 -19.05
N MET A 133 -6.14 5.41 -19.81
CA MET A 133 -4.85 5.85 -19.27
C MET A 133 -5.00 7.02 -18.30
N GLN A 134 -5.87 7.99 -18.59
CA GLN A 134 -6.13 9.13 -17.69
C GLN A 134 -6.83 8.67 -16.41
N THR A 135 -7.84 7.80 -16.53
CA THR A 135 -8.55 7.26 -15.37
C THR A 135 -7.61 6.42 -14.49
N SER A 136 -6.71 5.64 -15.10
CA SER A 136 -5.72 4.84 -14.34
C SER A 136 -4.69 5.72 -13.64
N TRP A 137 -4.20 6.78 -14.30
CA TRP A 137 -3.30 7.73 -13.65
C TRP A 137 -3.97 8.46 -12.48
N ALA A 138 -5.25 8.83 -12.64
CA ALA A 138 -6.02 9.39 -11.54
C ALA A 138 -6.16 8.39 -10.38
N ALA A 139 -6.49 7.13 -10.67
CA ALA A 139 -6.62 6.07 -9.68
C ALA A 139 -5.29 5.82 -8.93
N VAL A 140 -4.16 5.71 -9.64
CA VAL A 140 -2.83 5.57 -9.03
C VAL A 140 -2.51 6.78 -8.16
N LYS A 141 -2.78 8.00 -8.62
CA LYS A 141 -2.52 9.21 -7.84
C LYS A 141 -3.31 9.23 -6.53
N MET A 142 -4.57 8.80 -6.56
CA MET A 142 -5.41 8.68 -5.36
C MET A 142 -4.95 7.52 -4.46
N GLY A 143 -4.50 6.41 -5.06
CA GLY A 143 -4.05 5.21 -4.35
C GLY A 143 -2.58 5.22 -3.91
N LEU A 144 -1.80 6.24 -4.26
CA LEU A 144 -0.34 6.26 -4.09
C LEU A 144 0.08 6.09 -2.62
N THR A 145 -0.70 6.61 -1.68
CA THR A 145 -0.51 6.39 -0.24
C THR A 145 -0.49 4.90 0.11
N GLY A 146 -1.33 4.10 -0.55
CA GLY A 146 -1.41 2.65 -0.37
C GLY A 146 -0.18 1.87 -0.84
N TYR A 147 0.63 2.42 -1.74
CA TYR A 147 1.86 1.75 -2.23
C TYR A 147 2.98 1.77 -1.20
N ILE A 148 2.95 2.70 -0.25
CA ILE A 148 3.98 2.83 0.78
C ILE A 148 3.72 1.91 1.98
N ILE A 149 2.45 1.64 2.29
CA ILE A 149 2.04 0.80 3.43
C ILE A 149 2.72 -0.59 3.43
N PRO A 150 2.84 -1.31 2.29
CA PRO A 150 3.58 -2.57 2.21
C PRO A 150 5.02 -2.47 2.71
N PHE A 151 5.73 -1.40 2.33
CA PHE A 151 7.10 -1.18 2.77
C PHE A 151 7.17 -0.94 4.28
N MET A 152 6.18 -0.24 4.84
CA MET A 152 6.07 -0.04 6.29
C MET A 152 5.96 -1.37 7.03
N PHE A 153 5.14 -2.32 6.56
CA PHE A 153 5.05 -3.64 7.20
C PHE A 153 6.37 -4.43 7.18
N VAL A 154 7.17 -4.26 6.13
CA VAL A 154 8.48 -4.94 6.01
C VAL A 154 9.53 -4.32 6.93
N PHE A 155 9.59 -2.99 7.01
CA PHE A 155 10.57 -2.30 7.86
C PHE A 155 10.13 -2.19 9.33
N ALA A 156 8.84 -2.34 9.61
CA ALA A 156 8.24 -2.24 10.94
C ALA A 156 7.27 -3.39 11.22
N PRO A 157 7.77 -4.61 11.48
CA PRO A 157 6.89 -5.74 11.81
C PRO A 157 6.08 -5.55 13.10
N SER A 158 6.43 -4.57 13.95
CA SER A 158 5.60 -4.14 15.07
C SER A 158 4.20 -3.67 14.66
N LEU A 159 4.02 -3.19 13.43
CA LEU A 159 2.69 -2.88 12.87
C LEU A 159 1.82 -4.12 12.68
N LEU A 160 2.43 -5.32 12.67
CA LEU A 160 1.75 -6.61 12.57
C LEU A 160 1.44 -7.21 13.95
N LEU A 161 1.52 -6.38 15.01
CA LEU A 161 1.37 -6.80 16.41
C LEU A 161 2.45 -7.80 16.86
N ILE A 162 3.61 -7.80 16.20
CA ILE A 162 4.74 -8.66 16.53
C ILE A 162 5.70 -7.87 17.43
N GLY A 163 5.76 -8.24 18.71
CA GLY A 163 6.68 -7.65 19.69
C GLY A 163 5.98 -7.07 20.92
N ASP A 164 6.67 -6.16 21.60
CA ASP A 164 6.17 -5.54 22.83
C ASP A 164 5.04 -4.53 22.57
N LEU A 165 4.02 -4.53 23.42
CA LEU A 165 2.82 -3.72 23.24
C LEU A 165 3.13 -2.21 23.20
N SER A 166 4.14 -1.74 23.95
CA SER A 166 4.51 -0.33 23.95
C SER A 166 5.08 0.12 22.61
N VAL A 167 5.91 -0.74 21.99
CA VAL A 167 6.51 -0.50 20.67
C VAL A 167 5.45 -0.57 19.58
N VAL A 168 4.51 -1.50 19.68
CA VAL A 168 3.37 -1.63 18.76
C VAL A 168 2.50 -0.37 18.79
N LEU A 169 2.16 0.13 19.99
CA LEU A 169 1.35 1.34 20.13
C LEU A 169 2.07 2.56 19.56
N LEU A 170 3.34 2.75 19.89
CA LEU A 170 4.14 3.85 19.36
C LEU A 170 4.23 3.78 17.83
N ALA A 171 4.58 2.61 17.27
CA ALA A 171 4.68 2.39 15.84
C ALA A 171 3.34 2.64 15.13
N THR A 172 2.22 2.24 15.74
CA THR A 172 0.88 2.47 15.17
C THR A 172 0.57 3.96 15.09
N VAL A 173 0.87 4.73 16.15
CA VAL A 173 0.65 6.18 16.18
C VAL A 173 1.55 6.90 15.16
N THR A 174 2.85 6.57 15.11
CA THR A 174 3.80 7.20 14.20
C THR A 174 3.52 6.84 12.75
N ALA A 175 3.18 5.57 12.46
CA ALA A 175 2.75 5.13 11.13
C ALA A 175 1.47 5.83 10.67
N THR A 176 0.47 5.96 11.56
CA THR A 176 -0.78 6.66 11.23
C THR A 176 -0.49 8.13 10.91
N ALA A 177 0.33 8.80 11.72
CA ALA A 177 0.76 10.17 11.44
C ALA A 177 1.52 10.29 10.12
N GLY A 178 2.43 9.35 9.83
CA GLY A 178 3.18 9.28 8.58
C GLY A 178 2.28 9.12 7.35
N VAL A 179 1.30 8.22 7.41
CA VAL A 179 0.32 7.99 6.32
C VAL A 179 -0.56 9.23 6.10
N VAL A 180 -0.99 9.90 7.17
CA VAL A 180 -1.75 11.17 7.06
C VAL A 180 -0.91 12.26 6.41
N CYS A 181 0.36 12.40 6.79
CA CYS A 181 1.28 13.36 6.19
C CYS A 181 1.54 13.06 4.72
N LEU A 182 1.72 11.78 4.37
CA LEU A 182 1.88 11.33 2.99
C LEU A 182 0.66 11.68 2.14
N ALA A 183 -0.54 11.35 2.64
CA ALA A 183 -1.80 11.67 1.96
C ALA A 183 -1.94 13.19 1.76
N ALA A 184 -1.63 13.98 2.78
CA ALA A 184 -1.69 15.44 2.74
C ALA A 184 -0.69 16.07 1.75
N GLY A 185 0.55 15.59 1.72
CA GLY A 185 1.58 16.05 0.79
C GLY A 185 1.22 15.75 -0.68
N LEU A 186 0.68 14.55 -0.93
CA LEU A 186 0.27 14.13 -2.27
C LEU A 186 -0.96 14.89 -2.78
N HIS A 187 -1.97 15.10 -1.93
CA HIS A 187 -3.22 15.78 -2.28
C HIS A 187 -3.15 17.31 -2.15
N SER A 188 -2.01 17.88 -1.74
CA SER A 188 -1.80 19.33 -1.58
C SER A 188 -2.74 19.99 -0.57
N TYR A 189 -3.25 19.23 0.40
CA TYR A 189 -4.20 19.73 1.38
C TYR A 189 -3.85 19.17 2.75
N PHE A 190 -3.66 20.05 3.73
CA PHE A 190 -3.35 19.67 5.10
C PHE A 190 -4.15 20.56 6.04
N PHE A 191 -4.90 19.94 6.97
CA PHE A 191 -5.81 20.45 8.03
C PHE A 191 -6.45 21.84 7.87
N PHE A 192 -5.65 22.86 7.58
CA PHE A 192 -5.99 24.27 7.65
C PHE A 192 -6.05 24.99 6.29
N GLY A 193 -5.71 24.32 5.18
CA GLY A 193 -5.83 24.86 3.83
C GLY A 193 -4.97 24.14 2.78
N PRO A 194 -4.90 24.68 1.54
CA PRO A 194 -4.01 24.17 0.52
C PRO A 194 -2.55 24.32 0.96
N ALA A 195 -1.78 23.22 0.89
CA ALA A 195 -0.38 23.19 1.25
C ALA A 195 0.49 23.80 0.14
N ARG A 196 1.40 24.70 0.50
CA ARG A 196 2.37 25.28 -0.43
C ARG A 196 3.31 24.19 -0.95
N TRP A 197 3.91 24.41 -2.13
CA TRP A 197 4.76 23.39 -2.78
C TRP A 197 5.88 22.88 -1.86
N TRP A 198 6.47 23.75 -1.04
CA TRP A 198 7.52 23.38 -0.07
C TRP A 198 6.97 22.65 1.16
N GLU A 199 5.76 22.98 1.63
CA GLU A 199 5.07 22.25 2.71
C GLU A 199 4.75 20.81 2.27
N ARG A 200 4.41 20.62 0.99
CA ARG A 200 4.18 19.28 0.42
C ARG A 200 5.45 18.44 0.44
N ILE A 201 6.59 19.02 0.05
CA ILE A 201 7.89 18.32 0.10
C ILE A 201 8.23 17.94 1.55
N LEU A 202 8.02 18.85 2.51
CA LEU A 202 8.24 18.58 3.92
C LEU A 202 7.32 17.48 4.47
N LEU A 203 6.04 17.46 4.10
CA LEU A 203 5.09 16.42 4.50
C LEU A 203 5.44 15.05 3.92
N ILE A 204 5.88 15.00 2.65
CA ILE A 204 6.34 13.76 2.01
C ILE A 204 7.65 13.29 2.68
N ALA A 205 8.59 14.20 2.95
CA ALA A 205 9.82 13.86 3.66
C ALA A 205 9.54 13.35 5.08
N ALA A 206 8.64 14.02 5.82
CA ALA A 206 8.21 13.59 7.15
C ALA A 206 7.59 12.18 7.10
N ALA A 207 6.73 11.92 6.11
CA ALA A 207 6.14 10.61 5.92
C ALA A 207 7.20 9.53 5.67
N LEU A 208 8.18 9.78 4.78
CA LEU A 208 9.24 8.82 4.46
C LEU A 208 10.13 8.52 5.67
N VAL A 209 10.42 9.53 6.50
CA VAL A 209 11.21 9.35 7.73
C VAL A 209 10.43 8.53 8.76
N LEU A 210 9.11 8.75 8.87
CA LEU A 210 8.23 8.02 9.78
C LEU A 210 7.92 6.57 9.35
N ILE A 211 8.36 6.13 8.15
CA ILE A 211 8.18 4.73 7.69
C ILE A 211 8.94 3.75 8.57
N LYS A 212 10.12 4.15 9.09
CA LYS A 212 10.94 3.31 9.95
C LYS A 212 10.81 3.77 11.40
N PRO A 213 10.17 2.99 12.28
CA PRO A 213 10.06 3.32 13.70
C PRO A 213 11.44 3.47 14.32
N GLY A 214 11.63 4.56 15.06
CA GLY A 214 12.89 4.85 15.72
C GLY A 214 12.84 6.20 16.40
N LEU A 215 13.41 6.30 17.60
CA LEU A 215 13.32 7.53 18.40
C LEU A 215 13.86 8.76 17.64
N GLN A 216 14.92 8.57 16.84
CA GLN A 216 15.54 9.63 16.03
C GLN A 216 14.68 9.98 14.81
N THR A 217 14.14 8.98 14.10
CA THR A 217 13.30 9.20 12.92
C THR A 217 11.97 9.84 13.32
N ASP A 218 11.39 9.40 14.43
CA ASP A 218 10.15 9.96 14.98
C ASP A 218 10.32 11.43 15.39
N LEU A 219 11.44 11.78 16.05
CA LEU A 219 11.73 13.19 16.41
C LEU A 219 11.84 14.07 15.16
N ILE A 220 12.58 13.61 14.15
CA ILE A 220 12.76 14.35 12.90
C ILE A 220 11.42 14.49 12.16
N GLY A 221 10.65 13.41 12.08
CA GLY A 221 9.31 13.42 11.48
C GLY A 221 8.36 14.40 12.18
N MET A 222 8.31 14.36 13.51
CA MET A 222 7.50 15.28 14.31
C MET A 222 7.96 16.74 14.16
N ALA A 223 9.27 17.01 14.09
CA ALA A 223 9.79 18.35 13.85
C ALA A 223 9.34 18.90 12.50
N LEU A 224 9.41 18.08 11.44
CA LEU A 224 8.96 18.47 10.09
C LEU A 224 7.45 18.75 10.05
N ILE A 225 6.64 17.95 10.75
CA ILE A 225 5.19 18.19 10.90
C ILE A 225 4.94 19.48 11.69
N GLY A 226 5.70 19.72 12.76
CA GLY A 226 5.59 20.95 13.55
C GLY A 226 5.86 22.20 12.72
N ILE A 227 6.87 22.18 11.85
CA ILE A 227 7.22 23.29 10.94
C ILE A 227 6.07 23.57 9.96
N THR A 228 5.45 22.53 9.39
CA THR A 228 4.34 22.72 8.43
C THR A 228 3.08 23.24 9.11
N ILE A 229 2.76 22.75 10.31
CA ILE A 229 1.65 23.29 11.13
C ILE A 229 1.90 24.75 11.51
N ALA A 230 3.11 25.09 11.96
CA ALA A 230 3.46 26.46 12.34
C ALA A 230 3.33 27.43 11.16
N SER A 231 3.79 27.02 9.97
CA SER A 231 3.60 27.78 8.74
C SER A 231 2.12 28.01 8.42
N GLN A 232 1.29 26.97 8.48
CA GLN A 232 -0.14 27.10 8.20
C GLN A 232 -0.87 27.99 9.21
N LEU A 233 -0.51 27.92 10.49
CA LEU A 233 -1.07 28.78 11.53
C LEU A 233 -0.65 30.24 11.36
N TRP A 234 0.60 30.50 10.98
CA TRP A 234 1.06 31.86 10.65
C TRP A 234 0.38 32.42 9.40
N ALA A 235 0.25 31.62 8.34
CA ALA A 235 -0.45 32.03 7.13
C ALA A 235 -1.93 32.38 7.42
N ARG A 236 -2.60 31.62 8.29
CA ARG A 236 -3.97 31.93 8.75
C ARG A 236 -4.06 33.20 9.58
N ARG A 237 -3.12 33.43 10.50
CA ARG A 237 -3.07 34.67 11.30
C ARG A 237 -2.89 35.89 10.41
N SER A 238 -2.03 35.82 9.40
CA SER A 238 -1.82 36.91 8.44
C SER A 238 -3.03 37.15 7.54
N ALA A 239 -3.77 36.09 7.15
CA ALA A 239 -5.02 36.22 6.39
C ALA A 239 -6.16 36.82 7.22
N GLY A 240 -6.26 36.49 8.52
CA GLY A 240 -7.26 37.07 9.43
C GLY A 240 -6.95 38.51 9.86
N ALA A 241 -5.69 38.94 9.81
CA ALA A 241 -5.28 40.32 10.12
C ALA A 241 -5.66 41.32 9.02
N GLY A 242 -5.71 40.90 7.75
CA GLY A 242 -6.07 41.77 6.62
C GLY A 242 -7.56 42.14 6.53
N VAL A 243 -8.45 41.42 7.24
CA VAL A 243 -9.89 41.72 7.26
C VAL A 243 -10.24 42.79 8.29
N LYS A 244 -9.40 43.00 9.32
CA LYS A 244 -9.65 43.96 10.40
C LYS A 244 -9.18 45.38 10.13
N THR A 245 -8.42 45.63 9.06
CA THR A 245 -7.90 46.95 8.69
C THR A 245 -8.73 47.67 7.62
N SER A 246 -9.86 47.10 7.19
CA SER A 246 -10.74 47.65 6.13
C SER A 246 -12.14 48.04 6.63
N ALA A 247 -12.33 48.19 7.94
CA ALA A 247 -13.56 48.68 8.56
C ALA A 247 -13.25 49.95 9.36
#